data_AF-A0A4R0QUL7-F1
#
_entry.id   AF-A0A4R0QUL7-F1
#
_cell.length_a   1.000
_cell.length_b   1.000
_cell.length_c   1.000
_cell.angle_alpha   90.00
_cell.angle_beta   90.00
_cell.angle_gamma   90.00
#
_symmetry.space_group_name_H-M   'P 1'
#
loop_
_entity.id
_entity.type
_entity.pdbx_description
1 polymer ?
#
loop_
_entity_poly.entity_id
_entity_poly.type
_entity_poly.pdbx_seq_one_letter_code
_entity_poly.pdbx_strand_id
1 'polypeptide(L)' 'MPRFRCPECCCGPAIVLRPPRGATPICSRCGTVLERQPVVRPIPLLVLLAVGSALVALSIPGLFSPPPPPRIPAPVRSV' A
#
# COMPACT_ATOMS: atom_id res chain seq x y z
N MET A 1 -8.17 -10.13 4.62
CA MET A 1 -8.99 -10.90 5.60
C MET A 1 -10.02 -9.96 6.21
N PRO A 2 -11.33 -10.30 6.24
CA PRO A 2 -12.34 -9.48 6.90
C PRO A 2 -12.08 -9.43 8.41
N ARG A 3 -12.08 -8.23 8.98
CA ARG A 3 -11.94 -8.01 10.42
C ARG A 3 -13.33 -7.82 11.02
N PHE A 4 -13.58 -8.42 12.18
CA PHE A 4 -14.85 -8.33 12.88
C PHE A 4 -14.61 -7.77 14.29
N ARG A 5 -15.51 -6.93 14.78
CA ARG A 5 -15.48 -6.40 16.17
C ARG A 5 -16.82 -6.59 16.86
N CYS A 6 -16.75 -6.82 18.16
CA CYS A 6 -17.93 -6.86 19.03
C CYS A 6 -18.32 -5.43 19.42
N PRO A 7 -19.57 -4.99 19.20
CA PRO A 7 -20.03 -3.64 19.55
C PRO A 7 -20.14 -3.42 21.06
N GLU A 8 -20.49 -4.46 21.81
CA GLU A 8 -20.77 -4.35 23.25
C GLU A 8 -19.51 -4.48 24.11
N CYS A 9 -18.67 -5.46 23.82
CA CYS A 9 -17.78 -6.01 24.86
C CYS A 9 -16.33 -5.53 24.72
N CYS A 10 -15.99 -4.81 23.63
CA CYS A 10 -14.65 -4.32 23.31
C CYS A 10 -13.52 -5.34 23.50
N CYS A 11 -13.81 -6.65 23.45
CA CYS A 11 -12.92 -7.76 23.85
C CYS A 11 -11.68 -7.98 22.95
N GLY A 12 -11.30 -7.00 22.15
CA GLY A 12 -10.26 -7.12 21.14
C GLY A 12 -10.79 -7.59 19.78
N PRO A 13 -9.90 -7.80 18.80
CA PRO A 13 -10.29 -8.28 17.49
C PRO A 13 -10.93 -9.66 17.63
N ALA A 14 -12.11 -9.85 17.05
CA ALA A 14 -12.69 -11.18 16.99
C ALA A 14 -11.74 -12.06 16.17
N ILE A 15 -11.09 -13.01 16.84
CA ILE A 15 -10.32 -14.07 16.19
C ILE A 15 -11.37 -14.85 15.39
N VAL A 16 -11.43 -14.57 14.09
CA VAL A 16 -12.42 -15.14 13.18
C VAL A 16 -12.11 -16.63 13.04
N LEU A 17 -12.72 -17.45 13.90
CA LEU A 17 -12.98 -18.85 13.62
C LEU A 17 -13.77 -18.86 12.32
N ARG A 18 -13.13 -19.31 11.24
CA ARG A 18 -13.64 -19.33 9.87
C ARG A 18 -15.09 -19.87 9.86
N PRO A 19 -16.12 -19.01 9.83
CA PRO A 19 -17.49 -19.48 9.96
C PRO A 19 -17.84 -20.25 8.69
N PRO A 20 -18.64 -21.33 8.77
CA PRO A 20 -19.19 -21.95 7.58
C PRO A 20 -19.96 -20.91 6.76
N ARG A 21 -19.98 -21.08 5.43
CA ARG A 21 -20.59 -20.10 4.51
C ARG A 21 -22.04 -19.84 4.93
N GLY A 22 -22.36 -18.59 5.27
CA GLY A 22 -23.70 -18.18 5.69
C GLY A 22 -23.93 -18.08 7.20
N ALA A 23 -22.98 -18.48 8.05
CA ALA A 23 -23.10 -18.30 9.49
C ALA A 23 -22.73 -16.87 9.93
N THR A 24 -23.56 -16.27 10.79
CA THR A 24 -23.28 -15.00 11.44
C THR A 24 -22.22 -15.21 12.53
N PRO A 25 -21.11 -14.47 12.51
CA PRO A 25 -20.07 -14.60 13.53
C PRO A 25 -20.58 -14.03 14.86
N ILE A 26 -20.42 -14.77 15.96
CA ILE A 26 -20.90 -14.39 17.30
C ILE A 26 -19.69 -14.16 18.24
N CYS A 27 -19.79 -13.18 19.13
CA CYS A 27 -18.78 -12.94 20.16
C CYS A 27 -18.81 -14.06 21.22
N SER A 28 -17.68 -14.73 21.45
CA SER A 28 -17.57 -15.82 22.43
C SER A 28 -17.79 -15.39 23.89
N ARG A 29 -17.68 -14.09 24.20
CA ARG A 29 -17.80 -13.59 25.57
C ARG A 29 -19.21 -13.17 25.95
N CYS A 30 -19.95 -12.60 25.01
CA CYS A 30 -21.24 -11.96 25.29
C CYS A 30 -22.36 -12.35 24.31
N GLY A 31 -22.09 -13.24 23.35
CA GLY A 31 -23.12 -13.80 22.47
C GLY A 31 -23.68 -12.84 21.42
N THR A 32 -23.13 -11.62 21.30
CA THR A 32 -23.60 -10.63 20.31
C THR A 32 -23.06 -10.90 18.92
N VAL A 33 -23.83 -10.50 17.90
CA VAL A 33 -23.41 -10.62 16.50
C VAL A 33 -22.26 -9.66 16.24
N LEU A 34 -21.20 -10.18 15.63
CA LEU A 34 -20.01 -9.42 15.31
C LEU A 34 -20.21 -8.59 14.06
N GLU A 35 -19.87 -7.30 14.14
CA GLU A 35 -19.97 -6.36 13.03
C GLU A 35 -18.73 -6.42 12.14
N ARG A 36 -18.94 -6.35 10.83
CA ARG A 36 -17.85 -6.37 9.86
C ARG A 36 -17.21 -5.00 9.82
N GLN A 37 -15.93 -4.92 10.16
CA GLN A 37 -15.24 -3.65 10.12
C GLN A 37 -15.10 -3.16 8.68
N PRO A 38 -15.36 -1.86 8.41
CA PRO A 38 -15.06 -1.28 7.12
C PRO A 38 -13.56 -1.43 6.87
N VAL A 39 -13.21 -1.99 5.71
CA VAL A 39 -11.81 -2.03 5.27
C VAL A 39 -11.44 -0.59 4.94
N VAL A 40 -10.70 0.06 5.85
CA VAL A 40 -10.12 1.37 5.58
C VAL A 40 -9.20 1.21 4.38
N ARG A 41 -9.65 1.68 3.21
CA ARG A 41 -8.82 1.63 2.01
C ARG A 41 -7.72 2.70 2.18
N PRO A 42 -6.44 2.36 2.00
CA PRO A 42 -5.34 3.31 2.16
C PRO A 42 -5.24 4.30 0.98
N ILE A 43 -6.37 4.70 0.39
CA ILE A 43 -6.43 5.55 -0.81
C ILE A 43 -5.69 6.88 -0.59
N PRO A 44 -5.90 7.62 0.51
CA PRO A 44 -5.20 8.89 0.71
C PRO A 44 -3.69 8.72 0.78
N LEU A 45 -3.22 7.63 1.40
CA LEU A 45 -1.80 7.33 1.54
C LEU A 45 -1.18 6.92 0.20
N LEU A 46 -1.93 6.16 -0.63
CA LEU A 46 -1.52 5.84 -2.00
C LEU A 46 -1.40 7.09 -2.87
N VAL A 47 -2.34 8.02 -2.77
CA VAL A 47 -2.29 9.31 -3.49
C VAL A 47 -1.05 10.11 -3.07
N LEU A 48 -0.80 10.20 -1.76
CA LEU A 48 0.35 10.92 -1.22
C LEU A 48 1.68 10.34 -1.74
N LEU A 49 1.82 9.02 -1.73
CA LEU A 49 3.02 8.34 -2.24
C LEU A 49 3.19 8.53 -3.76
N ALA A 50 2.12 8.39 -4.52
CA ALA A 50 2.16 8.53 -5.97
C ALA A 50 2.55 9.96 -6.38
N VAL A 51 1.85 10.96 -5.85
CA VAL A 51 2.11 12.38 -6.19
C VAL A 51 3.48 12.82 -5.67
N GLY A 52 3.83 12.45 -4.44
CA GLY A 52 5.13 12.79 -3.85
C GLY A 52 6.30 12.19 -4.62
N SER A 53 6.22 10.91 -4.99
CA SER A 53 7.28 10.24 -5.76
C SER A 53 7.45 10.84 -7.17
N ALA A 54 6.35 11.19 -7.84
CA ALA A 54 6.40 11.85 -9.14
C ALA A 54 7.07 13.23 -9.05
N LEU A 55 6.72 14.04 -8.05
CA LEU A 55 7.33 15.37 -7.85
C LEU A 55 8.84 15.27 -7.56
N VAL A 56 9.28 14.27 -6.80
CA VAL A 56 10.70 14.01 -6.53
C VAL A 56 11.44 13.53 -7.78
N ALA A 57 10.83 12.67 -8.60
CA ALA A 57 11.45 12.22 -9.84
C ALA A 57 11.63 13.38 -10.84
N LEU A 58 10.66 14.29 -10.91
CA LEU A 58 10.70 15.46 -11.78
C LEU A 58 11.72 16.50 -11.35
N SER A 59 12.12 16.54 -10.08
CA SER A 59 13.11 17.49 -9.57
C SER A 59 14.57 17.04 -9.77
N ILE A 60 14.81 15.84 -10.33
CA ILE A 60 16.15 15.30 -10.55
C ILE A 60 16.54 15.49 -12.04
N PRO A 61 17.43 16.43 -12.37
CA PRO A 61 17.77 16.77 -13.76
C PRO A 61 18.45 15.65 -14.55
N GLY A 62 18.99 14.64 -13.86
CA GLY A 62 19.72 13.53 -14.47
C GLY A 62 18.87 12.30 -14.82
N LEU A 63 17.63 12.21 -14.33
CA LEU A 63 16.77 11.03 -14.55
C LEU A 63 16.25 10.92 -16.00
N PHE A 64 16.20 12.05 -16.71
CA PHE A 64 15.69 12.14 -18.08
C PHE A 64 16.77 12.53 -19.11
N SER A 65 18.03 12.61 -18.70
CA SER A 65 19.11 12.99 -19.62
C SER A 65 19.53 11.77 -20.46
N PRO A 66 19.51 11.86 -21.80
CA PRO A 66 20.03 10.78 -22.63
C PRO A 66 21.53 10.58 -22.37
N PRO A 67 22.04 9.33 -22.46
CA PRO A 67 23.47 9.07 -22.28
C PRO A 67 24.29 9.91 -23.27
N PRO A 68 25.46 10.44 -22.85
CA PRO A 68 26.27 11.27 -23.73
C PRO A 68 26.70 10.46 -24.96
N PRO A 69 26.79 11.10 -26.14
CA PRO A 69 27.22 10.43 -27.36
C PRO A 69 28.64 9.87 -27.19
N PRO A 70 28.95 8.70 -27.77
CA PRO A 70 30.28 8.10 -27.70
C PRO A 70 31.32 9.06 -28.28
N ARG A 71 32.37 9.35 -27.50
CA ARG A 71 33.50 10.17 -27.96
C ARG A 71 34.31 9.37 -28.96
N ILE A 72 34.32 9.80 -30.22
CA ILE A 72 35.26 9.30 -31.24
C ILE A 72 36.64 9.88 -30.88
N PRO A 73 37.69 9.05 -30.68
CA PRO A 73 39.02 9.56 -30.41
C PRO A 73 39.52 10.39 -31.59
N ALA A 74 39.96 11.61 -31.32
CA ALA A 74 40.55 12.49 -32.32
C ALA A 74 41.82 11.83 -32.91
N PRO A 75 42.06 11.95 -34.23
CA PRO A 75 43.27 11.40 -34.83
C PRO A 75 44.50 12.11 -34.24
N VAL A 76 45.38 11.33 -33.61
CA VAL A 76 46.71 11.77 -33.20
C VAL A 76 47.46 12.15 -34.48
N ARG A 77 47.67 13.46 -34.68
CA ARG A 77 48.49 13.97 -35.77
C ARG A 77 49.95 13.79 -35.38
N SER A 78 50.55 12.70 -35.85
CA SER A 78 52.00 12.47 -35.79
C SER A 78 52.71 13.48 -36.69
N VAL A 79 53.62 14.25 -36.10
CA VAL A 79 54.56 15.17 -36.76
C VAL A 79 55.75 14.38 -37.31
#